data_AF-A0A3L7UXD1-F1
#
_entry.id   AF-A0A3L7UXD1-F1
#
_cell.length_a   1.000
_cell.length_b   1.000
_cell.length_c   1.000
_cell.angle_alpha   90.00
_cell.angle_beta   90.00
_cell.angle_gamma   90.00
#
_symmetry.space_group_name_H-M   'P 1'
#
loop_
_entity.id
_entity.type
_entity.pdbx_description
1 polymer ?
#
loop_
_entity_poly.entity_id
_entity_poly.type
_entity_poly.pdbx_seq_one_letter_code
_entity_poly.pdbx_strand_id
1 'polypeptide(L)'
;MIKAVAFDLDGLMFNTEEIFHEAGVELMRRHGCEMTDEFFTLIMGRRAEEGYPLLVEAAGLNVDPVKLWRESHDLFLAMLDEQIAPMPGLFELLDHIERSGLPKGVATSSDSKYLRRILTRFEILDRFHMTLTAEDVTNGKP
;
A
#
# COMPACT_ATOMS: atom_id res chain seq x y z
N MET A 1 23.46 15.13 -12.06
CA MET A 1 23.57 15.18 -10.58
C MET A 1 22.16 15.19 -10.01
N ILE A 2 21.85 14.29 -9.07
CA ILE A 2 20.54 14.20 -8.42
C ILE A 2 20.31 15.46 -7.57
N LYS A 3 19.06 15.96 -7.54
CA LYS A 3 18.68 17.19 -6.82
C LYS A 3 17.75 16.95 -5.63
N ALA A 4 16.97 15.87 -5.65
CA ALA A 4 16.05 15.48 -4.62
C ALA A 4 15.70 13.99 -4.77
N VAL A 5 15.08 13.40 -3.76
CA VAL A 5 14.57 12.02 -3.78
C VAL A 5 13.08 12.03 -3.43
N ALA A 6 12.27 11.35 -4.23
CA ALA A 6 10.86 11.10 -3.92
C ALA A 6 10.67 9.61 -3.71
N PHE A 7 10.03 9.23 -2.60
CA PHE A 7 9.73 7.86 -2.26
C PHE A 7 8.27 7.54 -2.55
N ASP A 8 8.00 6.40 -3.14
CA ASP A 8 6.70 5.75 -2.95
C ASP A 8 6.60 5.16 -1.54
N LEU A 9 5.40 4.95 -1.04
CA LEU A 9 5.19 4.42 0.32
C LEU A 9 4.99 2.91 0.32
N ASP A 10 3.90 2.47 -0.31
CA ASP A 10 3.43 1.10 -0.32
C ASP A 10 4.29 0.23 -1.25
N GLY A 11 4.67 -0.96 -0.80
CA GLY A 11 5.55 -1.89 -1.55
C GLY A 11 7.01 -1.44 -1.72
N LEU A 12 7.34 -0.17 -1.48
CA LEU A 12 8.69 0.38 -1.58
C LEU A 12 9.32 0.67 -0.22
N MET A 13 8.67 1.50 0.61
CA MET A 13 9.17 1.82 1.95
C MET A 13 8.72 0.78 2.97
N PHE A 14 7.53 0.22 2.80
CA PHE A 14 6.93 -0.73 3.73
C PHE A 14 6.40 -1.95 2.99
N ASN A 15 6.39 -3.10 3.67
CA ASN A 15 5.99 -4.40 3.14
C ASN A 15 4.46 -4.55 2.97
N THR A 16 3.75 -3.48 2.60
CA THR A 16 2.28 -3.46 2.57
C THR A 16 1.67 -4.36 1.51
N GLU A 17 2.42 -4.72 0.46
CA GLU A 17 1.99 -5.71 -0.53
C GLU A 17 1.92 -7.13 0.04
N GLU A 18 2.85 -7.49 0.96
CA GLU A 18 2.83 -8.79 1.65
C GLU A 18 1.58 -8.92 2.52
N ILE A 19 1.28 -7.86 3.28
CA ILE A 19 0.10 -7.79 4.16
C ILE A 19 -1.18 -7.80 3.32
N PHE A 20 -1.20 -7.10 2.19
CA PHE A 20 -2.33 -7.12 1.27
C PHE A 20 -2.57 -8.51 0.67
N HIS A 21 -1.49 -9.24 0.35
CA HIS A 21 -1.59 -10.63 -0.10
C HIS A 21 -2.16 -11.53 1.00
N GLU A 22 -1.67 -11.45 2.24
CA GLU A 22 -2.21 -12.22 3.37
C GLU A 22 -3.71 -11.92 3.63
N ALA A 23 -4.08 -10.64 3.58
CA ALA A 23 -5.48 -10.22 3.69
C ALA A 23 -6.33 -10.81 2.56
N GLY A 24 -5.81 -10.85 1.34
CA GLY A 24 -6.45 -11.50 0.20
C GLY A 24 -6.64 -13.01 0.37
N VAL A 25 -5.62 -13.71 0.88
CA VAL A 25 -5.71 -15.14 1.20
C VAL A 25 -6.84 -15.41 2.20
N GLU A 26 -6.89 -14.66 3.30
CA GLU A 26 -7.94 -14.79 4.30
C GLU A 26 -9.32 -14.43 3.74
N LEU A 27 -9.41 -13.38 2.91
CA LEU A 27 -10.65 -12.99 2.24
C LEU A 27 -11.20 -14.14 1.40
N MET A 28 -10.40 -14.68 0.47
CA MET A 28 -10.84 -15.75 -0.41
C MET A 28 -11.24 -17.00 0.39
N ARG A 29 -10.49 -17.33 1.45
CA ARG A 29 -10.81 -18.44 2.34
C ARG A 29 -12.19 -18.29 3.00
N ARG A 30 -12.59 -17.09 3.40
CA ARG A 30 -13.93 -16.80 3.96
C ARG A 30 -15.06 -17.00 2.96
N HIS A 31 -14.77 -16.79 1.68
CA HIS A 31 -15.70 -17.02 0.58
C HIS A 31 -15.62 -18.43 -0.01
N GLY A 32 -14.87 -19.35 0.62
CA GLY A 32 -14.77 -20.75 0.21
C GLY A 32 -13.86 -20.97 -1.01
N CYS A 33 -12.99 -20.00 -1.32
CA CYS A 33 -12.06 -20.05 -2.43
C CYS A 33 -10.60 -20.01 -1.94
N GLU A 34 -9.68 -20.47 -2.78
CA GLU A 34 -8.25 -20.28 -2.57
C GLU A 34 -7.79 -19.04 -3.32
N MET A 35 -6.93 -18.23 -2.70
CA MET A 35 -6.27 -17.13 -3.41
C MET A 35 -5.14 -17.71 -4.26
N THR A 36 -5.25 -17.54 -5.58
CA THR A 36 -4.21 -17.91 -6.55
C THR A 36 -3.41 -16.69 -6.97
N ASP A 37 -2.21 -16.89 -7.52
CA ASP A 37 -1.39 -15.81 -8.09
C ASP A 37 -2.14 -15.06 -9.21
N GLU A 38 -2.95 -15.77 -9.99
CA GLU A 38 -3.79 -15.19 -11.04
C GLU A 38 -4.82 -14.23 -10.43
N PHE A 39 -5.53 -14.67 -9.39
CA PHE A 39 -6.51 -13.83 -8.67
C PHE A 39 -5.85 -12.63 -8.01
N PHE A 40 -4.69 -12.82 -7.39
CA PHE A 40 -3.96 -11.73 -6.77
C PHE A 40 -3.53 -10.67 -7.80
N THR A 41 -3.09 -11.11 -8.98
CA THR A 41 -2.71 -10.22 -10.09
C THR A 41 -3.89 -9.39 -10.62
N LEU A 42 -5.13 -9.86 -10.46
CA LEU A 42 -6.32 -9.09 -10.85
C LEU A 42 -6.58 -7.89 -9.94
N ILE A 43 -6.11 -7.92 -8.69
CA ILE A 43 -6.35 -6.84 -7.71
C ILE A 43 -5.10 -6.03 -7.38
N MET A 44 -3.91 -6.63 -7.47
CA MET A 44 -2.66 -5.95 -7.15
C MET A 44 -2.36 -4.83 -8.16
N GLY A 45 -2.08 -3.63 -7.64
CA GLY A 45 -1.71 -2.45 -8.42
C GLY A 45 -2.87 -1.82 -9.20
N ARG A 46 -4.11 -2.30 -9.03
CA ARG A 46 -5.30 -1.76 -9.71
C ARG A 46 -6.18 -0.97 -8.77
N ARG A 47 -6.99 -0.07 -9.34
CA ARG A 47 -8.07 0.59 -8.60
C ARG A 47 -9.08 -0.47 -8.17
N ALA A 48 -9.61 -0.35 -6.96
CA ALA A 48 -10.54 -1.34 -6.42
C ALA A 48 -11.79 -1.55 -7.30
N GLU A 49 -12.29 -0.47 -7.90
CA GLU A 49 -13.42 -0.47 -8.84
C GLU A 49 -13.14 -1.20 -10.17
N GLU A 50 -11.87 -1.46 -10.49
CA GLU A 50 -11.45 -2.22 -11.66
C GLU A 50 -11.10 -3.66 -11.29
N GLY A 51 -10.36 -3.87 -10.20
CA GLY A 51 -9.81 -5.19 -9.85
C GLY A 51 -10.82 -6.15 -9.22
N TYR A 52 -11.65 -5.67 -8.28
CA TYR A 52 -12.58 -6.55 -7.56
C TYR A 52 -13.71 -7.13 -8.43
N PRO A 53 -14.27 -6.39 -9.41
CA PRO A 53 -15.21 -6.99 -10.35
C PRO A 53 -14.60 -8.17 -11.12
N LEU A 54 -13.35 -8.04 -11.56
CA LEU A 54 -12.63 -9.10 -12.27
C LEU A 54 -12.36 -10.29 -11.35
N LEU A 55 -11.99 -10.05 -10.09
CA LEU A 55 -11.81 -11.11 -9.10
C LEU A 55 -13.11 -11.89 -8.86
N VAL A 56 -14.22 -11.17 -8.65
CA VAL A 56 -15.54 -11.79 -8.44
C VAL A 56 -15.94 -12.66 -9.62
N GLU A 57 -15.75 -12.16 -10.85
CA GLU A 57 -16.04 -12.91 -12.07
C GLU A 57 -15.13 -14.14 -12.21
N ALA A 58 -13.81 -13.97 -12.09
CA ALA A 58 -12.82 -15.04 -12.28
C ALA A 58 -12.94 -16.14 -11.21
N ALA A 59 -13.25 -15.78 -9.97
CA ALA A 59 -13.45 -16.72 -8.87
C ALA A 59 -14.87 -17.30 -8.82
N GLY A 60 -15.79 -16.85 -9.68
CA GLY A 60 -17.18 -17.32 -9.70
C GLY A 60 -17.95 -16.99 -8.41
N LEU A 61 -17.59 -15.90 -7.74
CA LEU A 61 -18.21 -15.50 -6.48
C LEU A 61 -19.57 -14.83 -6.72
N ASN A 62 -20.55 -15.13 -5.86
CA ASN A 62 -21.83 -14.44 -5.84
C ASN A 62 -21.85 -13.36 -4.74
N VAL A 63 -20.98 -12.37 -4.88
CA VAL A 63 -20.82 -11.25 -3.93
C VAL A 63 -20.72 -9.94 -4.70
N ASP A 64 -21.19 -8.85 -4.08
CA ASP A 64 -20.98 -7.50 -4.60
C ASP A 64 -19.49 -7.13 -4.53
N PRO A 65 -18.83 -6.78 -5.65
CA PRO A 65 -17.42 -6.40 -5.67
C PRO A 65 -17.07 -5.28 -4.69
N VAL A 66 -17.98 -4.33 -4.46
CA VAL A 66 -17.76 -3.22 -3.51
C VAL A 66 -17.73 -3.74 -2.07
N LYS A 67 -18.56 -4.73 -1.74
CA LYS A 67 -18.55 -5.37 -0.41
C LYS A 67 -17.29 -6.19 -0.22
N LEU A 68 -16.88 -6.94 -1.24
CA LEU A 68 -15.67 -7.75 -1.20
C LEU A 68 -14.42 -6.88 -0.99
N TRP A 69 -14.34 -5.75 -1.70
CA TRP A 69 -13.28 -4.76 -1.51
C TRP A 69 -13.24 -4.20 -0.08
N ARG A 70 -14.40 -3.79 0.47
CA ARG A 70 -14.48 -3.28 1.84
C ARG A 70 -14.01 -4.30 2.87
N GLU A 71 -14.44 -5.56 2.72
CA GLU A 71 -13.98 -6.65 3.59
C GLU A 71 -12.46 -6.85 3.49
N SER A 72 -11.91 -6.82 2.27
CA SER A 72 -10.46 -6.91 2.08
C SER A 72 -9.71 -5.75 2.74
N HIS A 73 -10.26 -4.53 2.66
CA HIS A 73 -9.68 -3.35 3.28
C HIS A 73 -9.69 -3.46 4.81
N ASP A 74 -10.79 -3.94 5.39
CA ASP A 74 -10.91 -4.16 6.83
C ASP A 74 -9.91 -5.22 7.32
N LEU A 75 -9.77 -6.33 6.57
CA LEU A 75 -8.77 -7.37 6.83
C LEU A 75 -7.35 -6.82 6.77
N PHE A 76 -7.03 -6.08 5.71
CA PHE A 76 -5.73 -5.44 5.54
C PHE A 76 -5.41 -4.49 6.70
N LEU A 77 -6.33 -3.60 7.06
CA LEU A 77 -6.12 -2.65 8.16
C LEU A 77 -5.97 -3.31 9.53
N ALA A 78 -6.64 -4.46 9.74
CA ALA A 78 -6.50 -5.24 10.97
C ALA A 78 -5.12 -5.89 11.08
N MET A 79 -4.58 -6.40 9.98
CA MET A 79 -3.23 -7.00 9.95
C MET A 79 -2.12 -5.95 9.96
N LEU A 80 -2.36 -4.77 9.37
CA LEU A 80 -1.37 -3.71 9.16
C LEU A 80 -0.61 -3.33 10.43
N ASP A 81 -1.30 -3.02 11.53
CA ASP A 81 -0.63 -2.56 12.75
C ASP A 81 0.21 -3.64 13.44
N GLU A 82 -0.06 -4.91 13.18
CA GLU A 82 0.67 -6.03 13.79
C GLU A 82 1.87 -6.43 12.93
N GLN A 83 1.72 -6.35 11.60
CA GLN A 83 2.67 -6.93 10.66
C GLN A 83 3.54 -5.92 9.90
N ILE A 84 3.17 -4.63 9.87
CA ILE A 84 3.91 -3.65 9.08
C ILE A 84 5.37 -3.56 9.50
N ALA A 85 6.24 -3.65 8.50
CA ALA A 85 7.68 -3.58 8.63
C ALA A 85 8.28 -2.68 7.51
N PRO A 86 9.36 -1.96 7.82
CA PRO A 86 10.10 -1.22 6.81
C PRO A 86 10.82 -2.19 5.87
N MET A 87 10.89 -1.84 4.59
CA MET A 87 11.63 -2.62 3.61
C MET A 87 13.14 -2.61 3.92
N PRO A 88 13.87 -3.70 3.62
CA PRO A 88 15.30 -3.77 3.87
C PRO A 88 16.07 -2.61 3.23
N GLY A 89 16.92 -1.94 4.01
CA GLY A 89 17.74 -0.82 3.52
C GLY A 89 17.06 0.55 3.61
N LEU A 90 15.79 0.65 4.00
CA LEU A 90 15.08 1.93 4.07
C LEU A 90 15.83 2.94 4.95
N PHE A 91 16.14 2.57 6.19
CA PHE A 91 16.75 3.52 7.14
C PHE A 91 18.18 3.89 6.74
N GLU A 92 18.96 2.93 6.24
CA GLU A 92 20.31 3.17 5.72
C GLU A 92 20.30 4.15 4.54
N LEU A 93 19.31 4.03 3.66
CA LEU A 93 19.11 4.94 2.53
C LEU A 93 18.69 6.34 3.01
N LEU A 94 17.75 6.43 3.95
CA LEU A 94 17.33 7.73 4.51
C LEU A 94 18.50 8.45 5.17
N ASP A 95 19.32 7.73 5.94
CA ASP A 95 20.54 8.25 6.57
C ASP A 95 21.55 8.75 5.53
N HIS A 96 21.74 7.99 4.44
CA HIS A 96 22.65 8.37 3.36
C HIS A 96 22.20 9.66 2.65
N ILE A 97 20.90 9.78 2.39
CA ILE A 97 20.32 10.97 1.74
C ILE A 97 20.50 12.21 2.62
N GLU A 98 20.30 12.07 3.94
CA GLU A 98 20.50 13.16 4.91
C GLU A 98 21.96 13.60 4.99
N ARG A 99 22.91 12.66 5.07
CA ARG A 99 24.35 12.98 5.06
C ARG A 99 24.79 13.66 3.77
N SER A 100 24.08 13.40 2.67
CA SER A 100 24.33 14.02 1.37
C SER A 100 23.68 15.40 1.22
N GLY A 101 22.91 15.86 2.20
CA GLY A 101 22.21 17.15 2.16
C GLY A 101 21.12 17.25 1.10
N LEU A 102 20.62 16.10 0.61
CA LEU A 102 19.58 16.06 -0.41
C LEU A 102 18.19 16.17 0.23
N PRO A 103 17.28 17.04 -0.29
CA PRO A 103 15.90 17.05 0.14
C PRO A 103 15.20 15.75 -0.29
N LYS A 104 14.30 15.28 0.57
CA LYS A 104 13.49 14.09 0.31
C LYS A 104 12.04 14.26 0.73
N GLY A 105 11.14 13.60 0.02
CA GLY A 105 9.71 13.55 0.32
C GLY A 105 9.07 12.21 -0.04
N VAL A 106 7.82 12.04 0.38
CA VAL A 106 7.00 10.85 0.06
C VAL A 106 5.89 11.25 -0.92
N ALA A 107 5.61 10.42 -1.91
CA ALA A 107 4.55 10.57 -2.90
C ALA A 107 3.78 9.26 -3.06
N THR A 108 2.60 9.17 -2.46
CA THR A 108 1.76 7.97 -2.39
C THR A 108 0.36 8.20 -2.96
N SER A 109 -0.26 7.14 -3.47
CA SER A 109 -1.70 7.10 -3.82
C SER A 109 -2.59 6.85 -2.60
N SER A 110 -2.00 6.68 -1.41
CA SER A 110 -2.73 6.52 -0.15
C SER A 110 -3.14 7.88 0.43
N ASP A 111 -4.12 7.88 1.33
CA ASP A 111 -4.60 9.10 1.98
C ASP A 111 -3.62 9.62 3.06
N SER A 112 -3.81 10.87 3.49
CA SER A 112 -2.93 11.54 4.46
C SER A 112 -2.95 10.87 5.83
N LYS A 113 -4.08 10.32 6.26
CA LYS A 113 -4.21 9.65 7.55
C LYS A 113 -3.39 8.35 7.57
N TYR A 114 -3.45 7.58 6.49
CA TYR A 114 -2.69 6.35 6.30
C TYR A 114 -1.18 6.62 6.28
N LEU A 115 -0.74 7.58 5.44
CA LEU A 115 0.67 7.98 5.39
C LEU A 115 1.19 8.40 6.76
N ARG A 116 0.46 9.26 7.48
CA ARG A 116 0.88 9.74 8.80
C ARG A 116 0.91 8.62 9.84
N ARG A 117 -0.06 7.71 9.84
CA ARG A 117 -0.09 6.55 10.74
C ARG A 117 1.19 5.72 10.60
N ILE A 118 1.58 5.40 9.37
CA ILE A 118 2.78 4.61 9.09
C ILE A 118 4.04 5.38 9.46
N LEU A 119 4.25 6.58 8.93
CA LEU A 119 5.51 7.30 9.17
C LEU A 119 5.70 7.70 10.64
N THR A 120 4.61 7.99 11.37
CA THR A 120 4.67 8.29 12.82
C THR A 120 5.02 7.04 13.63
N ARG A 121 4.46 5.87 13.26
CA ARG A 121 4.75 4.60 13.95
C ARG A 121 6.25 4.28 13.95
N PHE A 122 6.94 4.61 12.87
CA PHE A 122 8.38 4.40 12.74
C PHE A 122 9.22 5.64 13.06
N GLU A 123 8.60 6.69 13.63
CA GLU A 123 9.28 7.92 14.05
C GLU A 123 10.08 8.62 12.93
N ILE A 124 9.61 8.50 11.68
CA ILE A 124 10.30 9.06 10.50
C ILE A 124 9.51 10.16 9.78
N LEU A 125 8.31 10.53 10.25
CA LEU A 125 7.51 11.58 9.61
C LEU A 125 8.30 12.89 9.43
N ASP A 126 9.02 13.30 10.47
CA ASP A 126 9.80 14.55 10.49
C ASP A 126 11.10 14.48 9.65
N ARG A 127 11.45 13.31 9.10
CA ARG A 127 12.60 13.16 8.20
C ARG A 127 12.30 13.66 6.78
N PHE A 128 11.05 13.90 6.43
CA PHE A 128 10.62 14.28 5.08
C PHE A 128 10.28 15.77 5.01
N HIS A 129 10.78 16.44 3.98
CA HIS A 129 10.52 17.87 3.74
C HIS A 129 9.11 18.10 3.19
N MET A 130 8.55 17.09 2.51
CA MET A 130 7.23 17.14 1.90
C MET A 130 6.61 15.75 1.83
N THR A 131 5.28 15.72 1.87
CA THR A 131 4.46 14.53 1.63
C THR A 131 3.39 14.90 0.62
N LEU A 132 3.19 14.06 -0.38
CA LEU A 132 2.11 14.14 -1.37
C LEU A 132 1.29 12.86 -1.29
N THR A 133 -0.01 13.03 -1.21
CA THR A 133 -1.02 11.98 -1.01
C THR A 133 -2.06 12.05 -2.13
N ALA A 134 -2.99 11.09 -2.15
CA ALA A 134 -4.10 11.15 -3.11
C ALA A 134 -4.97 12.42 -2.98
N GLU A 135 -5.02 13.03 -1.80
CA GLU A 135 -5.82 14.24 -1.55
C GLU A 135 -5.16 15.52 -2.09
N ASP A 136 -3.85 15.47 -2.39
CA ASP A 136 -3.07 16.62 -2.85
C ASP A 136 -3.11 16.81 -4.39
N VAL A 137 -3.74 15.89 -5.12
CA VAL A 137 -3.75 15.86 -6.60
C VAL A 137 -5.13 15.55 -7.18
N THR A 138 -5.41 16.04 -8.39
CA THR A 138 -6.66 15.70 -9.11
C THR A 138 -6.59 14.36 -9.83
N ASN A 139 -5.41 13.99 -10.35
CA ASN A 139 -5.17 12.72 -11.02
C ASN A 139 -4.05 11.99 -10.26
N GLY A 140 -4.37 10.81 -9.73
CA GLY A 140 -3.39 9.90 -9.11
C GLY A 140 -2.61 9.11 -10.14
N LYS A 141 -1.73 8.20 -9.70
CA LYS A 141 -0.86 7.42 -10.59
C LYS A 141 -1.67 6.48 -11.51
N PRO A 142 -1.28 6.31 -12.79
CA PRO A 142 -0.45 7.23 -13.58
C PRO A 142 -1.19 8.54 -13.91
#